data_AF-A0A512CHZ2-F1
#
_entry.id   AF-A0A512CHZ2-F1
#
_cell.length_a   1.000
_cell.length_b   1.000
_cell.length_c   1.000
_cell.angle_alpha   90.00
_cell.angle_beta   90.00
_cell.angle_gamma   90.00
#
_symmetry.space_group_name_H-M   'P 1'
#
loop_
_entity.id
_entity.type
_entity.pdbx_description
1 polymer ?
#
loop_
_entity_poly.entity_id
_entity_poly.type
_entity_poly.pdbx_seq_one_letter_code
_entity_poly.pdbx_strand_id
1 'polypeptide(L)' 'MTQKDKQIELKDKIVKGLEKVYERLLEFKKTKNSELVIMEGDKIVKIKPE' A
#
# COMPACT_ATOMS: atom_id res chain seq x y z
N MET A 1 11.06 -5.99 -27.15
CA MET A 1 10.03 -5.40 -26.27
C MET A 1 9.06 -4.58 -27.10
N THR A 2 7.79 -4.99 -27.08
CA THR A 2 6.67 -4.23 -27.64
C THR A 2 6.30 -3.06 -26.70
N GLN A 3 5.46 -2.13 -27.18
CA GLN A 3 4.91 -1.10 -26.30
C GLN A 3 4.08 -1.68 -25.14
N LYS A 4 3.39 -2.80 -25.36
CA LYS A 4 2.64 -3.50 -24.31
C LYS A 4 3.57 -4.02 -23.21
N ASP A 5 4.70 -4.60 -23.58
CA ASP A 5 5.68 -5.13 -22.61
C ASP A 5 6.19 -4.01 -21.68
N LYS A 6 6.49 -2.83 -22.24
CA LYS A 6 6.93 -1.66 -21.47
C LYS A 6 5.85 -1.14 -20.51
N GLN A 7 4.58 -1.17 -20.93
CA GLN A 7 3.45 -0.78 -20.08
C GLN A 7 3.25 -1.75 -18.92
N ILE A 8 3.39 -3.05 -19.17
CA ILE A 8 3.32 -4.09 -18.13
C ILE A 8 4.48 -3.89 -17.13
N GLU A 9 5.71 -3.71 -17.62
CA GLU A 9 6.87 -3.49 -16.75
C GLU A 9 6.71 -2.24 -15.87
N LEU A 10 6.20 -1.14 -16.44
CA LEU A 10 5.92 0.08 -15.67
C LEU A 10 4.85 -0.14 -14.62
N LYS A 11 3.75 -0.81 -14.98
CA LYS A 11 2.67 -1.17 -14.05
C LYS A 11 3.22 -1.99 -12.87
N ASP A 12 4.03 -3.00 -13.15
CA ASP A 12 4.59 -3.87 -12.11
C ASP A 12 5.53 -3.10 -11.16
N LYS A 13 6.32 -2.16 -11.69
CA LYS A 13 7.15 -1.26 -10.88
C LYS A 13 6.31 -0.36 -9.97
N ILE A 14 5.21 0.18 -10.48
CA ILE A 14 4.29 1.02 -9.70
C ILE A 14 3.64 0.19 -8.58
N VAL A 15 3.11 -1.00 -8.89
CA VAL A 15 2.49 -1.89 -7.89
C VAL A 15 3.48 -2.22 -6.77
N LYS A 16 4.72 -2.62 -7.11
CA LYS A 16 5.78 -2.88 -6.13
C LYS A 16 6.12 -1.65 -5.28
N GLY A 17 6.05 -0.46 -5.87
CA GLY A 17 6.23 0.79 -5.14
C GLY A 17 5.14 1.03 -4.11
N LEU A 18 3.88 0.80 -4.50
CA LEU A 18 2.71 0.95 -3.63
C LEU A 18 2.72 -0.08 -2.48
N GLU A 19 3.10 -1.32 -2.75
CA GLU A 19 3.29 -2.36 -1.72
C GLU A 19 4.28 -1.92 -0.64
N LYS A 20 5.44 -1.40 -1.05
CA LYS A 20 6.47 -0.89 -0.11
C LYS A 20 6.00 0.33 0.68
N VAL A 21 5.21 1.21 0.06
CA VAL A 21 4.62 2.37 0.76
C VAL A 21 3.67 1.89 1.84
N TYR A 22 2.84 0.89 1.55
CA TYR A 22 1.91 0.32 2.51
C TYR A 22 2.64 -0.36 3.69
N GLU A 23 3.67 -1.15 3.42
CA GLU A 23 4.51 -1.78 4.44
C GLU A 23 5.12 -0.73 5.39
N ARG A 24 5.77 0.30 4.83
CA ARG A 24 6.37 1.39 5.63
C ARG A 24 5.34 2.20 6.40
N LEU A 25 4.14 2.38 5.86
CA LEU A 25 3.05 3.06 6.56
C LEU A 25 2.64 2.25 7.80
N LEU A 26 2.50 0.93 7.68
CA LEU A 26 2.18 0.06 8.81
C LEU A 26 3.27 0.11 9.88
N GLU A 27 4.54 0.02 9.50
CA GLU A 27 5.67 0.17 10.44
C GLU A 27 5.65 1.53 11.14
N PHE A 28 5.43 2.61 10.38
CA PHE A 28 5.31 3.95 10.95
C PHE A 28 4.16 4.05 11.95
N LYS A 29 2.99 3.48 11.63
CA LYS A 29 1.82 3.49 12.51
C LYS A 29 2.07 2.69 13.80
N LYS A 30 2.76 1.54 13.70
CA LYS A 30 3.21 0.73 14.84
C LYS A 30 4.19 1.50 15.73
N THR A 31 5.25 2.06 15.17
CA THR A 31 6.25 2.83 15.93
C THR A 31 5.67 4.07 16.60
N LYS A 32 4.62 4.67 16.03
CA LYS A 32 3.91 5.82 16.61
C LYS A 32 2.74 5.43 17.51
N ASN A 33 2.46 4.13 17.70
CA ASN A 33 1.31 3.62 18.43
C ASN A 33 -0.01 4.32 18.01
N SER A 34 -0.20 4.51 16.70
CA SER A 34 -1.34 5.23 16.13
C SER A 34 -2.19 4.32 15.25
N GLU A 35 -3.52 4.46 15.33
CA GLU A 35 -4.44 3.70 14.50
C GLU A 35 -4.31 4.06 13.01
N LEU A 36 -4.46 3.06 12.15
CA LEU A 36 -4.66 3.22 10.72
C LEU A 36 -6.14 3.04 10.42
N VAL A 37 -6.78 4.04 9.83
CA VAL A 37 -8.19 4.00 9.45
C VAL A 37 -8.26 3.92 7.93
N ILE A 38 -8.90 2.87 7.41
CA ILE A 38 -9.09 2.64 5.98
C ILE A 38 -10.57 2.47 5.66
N MET A 39 -10.92 2.75 4.42
CA MET A 39 -12.24 2.45 3.87
C MET A 39 -12.14 1.15 3.06
N GLU A 40 -12.93 0.16 3.44
CA GLU A 40 -13.04 -1.13 2.75
C GLU A 40 -14.47 -1.26 2.22
N GLY A 41 -14.64 -0.95 0.93
CA GLY A 41 -15.97 -0.76 0.33
C GLY A 41 -16.69 0.40 1.01
N ASP A 42 -17.85 0.13 1.61
CA ASP A 42 -18.65 1.13 2.35
C ASP A 42 -18.37 1.12 3.86
N LYS A 43 -17.38 0.33 4.32
CA LYS A 43 -17.07 0.16 5.75
C LYS A 43 -15.80 0.90 6.13
N ILE A 44 -15.81 1.51 7.31
CA ILE A 44 -14.61 2.08 7.93
C ILE A 44 -13.97 1.00 8.83
N VAL A 45 -12.74 0.63 8.52
CA VAL A 45 -11.96 -0.36 9.29
C VAL A 45 -10.81 0.36 10.01
N LYS A 46 -10.63 0.05 11.29
CA LYS A 46 -9.53 0.56 12.11
C LYS A 46 -8.56 -0.57 12.39
N ILE A 47 -7.33 -0.42 11.93
CA ILE A 47 -6.22 -1.34 12.18
C ILE A 47 -5.42 -0.77 13.35
N LYS A 48 -5.42 -1.50 14.47
CA LYS A 48 -4.61 -1.13 15.62
C LYS A 48 -3.14 -1.50 15.38
N PRO A 49 -2.20 -0.69 15.86
CA PRO A 49 -0.80 -1.09 15.91
C PRO A 49 -0.64 -2.22 16.94
N GLU A 50 -0.34 -3.44 16.48
CA GLU A 50 0.20 -4.53 17.31
C GLU A 50 1.70 -4.35 17.56
#